data_AF-A0AA96ZXX1-F1
#
_entry.id   AF-A0AA96ZXX1-F1
#
_cell.length_a   1.000
_cell.length_b   1.000
_cell.length_c   1.000
_cell.angle_alpha   90.00
_cell.angle_beta   90.00
_cell.angle_gamma   90.00
#
_symmetry.space_group_name_H-M   'P 1'
#
loop_
_entity.id
_entity.type
_entity.pdbx_description
1 polymer ?
#
loop_
_entity_poly.entity_id
_entity_poly.type
_entity_poly.pdbx_seq_one_letter_code
_entity_poly.pdbx_strand_id
1 'polypeptide(L)'
;MDQNHNLHGHHDGPDCGCSENHDGHNHDENNRDEHNHAAHNHDAHARGYDKPLIDGADDECSCACSHHPEDEAAKTVVSQMVLQLDEVIALSSGPVYGEFIANENLQHRLIDLLTQVQEEALSLPDDFKQRKSKADWEFLQTLTIQITHPEFGMNPETLWDIVRLEIPFQNKMLGIIVNGCSHEQ
;
A
#
# COMPACT_ATOMS: atom_id res chain seq x y z
N MET A 1 4.77 -1.86 65.37
CA MET A 1 5.42 -3.17 65.36
C MET A 1 4.55 -4.04 64.48
N ASP A 2 4.80 -4.27 63.20
CA ASP A 2 6.00 -4.14 62.39
C ASP A 2 5.62 -3.88 60.92
N GLN A 3 6.55 -3.24 60.22
CA GLN A 3 6.54 -2.96 58.80
C GLN A 3 6.81 -4.25 58.00
N ASN A 4 6.24 -4.36 56.79
CA ASN A 4 6.92 -5.13 55.74
C ASN A 4 6.65 -4.52 54.35
N HIS A 5 7.75 -4.36 53.62
CA HIS A 5 7.92 -3.74 52.30
C HIS A 5 7.72 -4.75 51.14
N ASN A 6 7.82 -4.21 49.92
CA ASN A 6 8.05 -4.83 48.59
C ASN A 6 6.80 -5.12 47.73
N LEU A 7 6.75 -4.85 46.42
CA LEU A 7 7.68 -4.21 45.46
C LEU A 7 6.82 -3.77 44.25
N HIS A 8 7.00 -2.54 43.77
CA HIS A 8 6.46 -2.06 42.49
C HIS A 8 7.41 -2.50 41.37
N GLY A 9 6.89 -3.24 40.38
CA GLY A 9 7.55 -3.45 39.09
C GLY A 9 7.01 -2.44 38.08
N HIS A 10 7.80 -1.42 37.74
CA HIS A 10 7.61 -0.62 36.54
C HIS A 10 8.17 -1.40 35.35
N HIS A 11 7.33 -1.64 34.34
CA HIS A 11 7.77 -2.06 33.01
C HIS A 11 7.87 -0.80 32.14
N ASP A 12 9.09 -0.34 31.89
CA ASP A 12 9.41 0.59 30.82
C ASP A 12 9.34 -0.18 29.48
N GLY A 13 8.32 0.10 28.68
CA GLY A 13 8.25 -0.31 27.28
C GLY A 13 8.93 0.73 26.39
N PRO A 14 9.63 0.34 25.32
CA PRO A 14 10.21 1.29 24.39
C PRO A 14 9.12 2.00 23.58
N ASP A 15 9.08 3.32 23.77
CA ASP A 15 8.31 4.32 23.04
C ASP A 15 8.91 4.46 21.61
N CYS A 16 8.22 3.92 20.61
CA CYS A 16 8.58 4.11 19.21
C CYS A 16 7.98 5.43 18.72
N GLY A 17 8.61 6.54 19.09
CA GLY A 17 8.30 7.87 18.58
C GLY A 17 8.81 8.05 17.15
N CYS A 18 7.94 7.87 16.16
CA CYS A 18 8.18 8.37 14.80
C CYS A 18 7.81 9.86 14.76
N SER A 19 8.75 10.74 15.14
CA SER A 19 8.59 12.18 14.92
C SER A 19 8.73 12.50 13.43
N GLU A 20 7.66 13.09 12.89
CA GLU A 20 7.65 13.85 11.64
C GLU A 20 8.75 14.91 11.65
N ASN A 21 9.61 14.92 10.63
CA ASN A 21 10.40 16.09 10.29
C ASN A 21 9.96 16.59 8.92
N HIS A 22 9.13 17.64 8.99
CA HIS A 22 8.90 18.63 7.96
C HIS A 22 10.09 19.59 7.93
N ASP A 23 10.76 19.72 6.78
CA ASP A 23 11.58 20.89 6.41
C ASP A 23 11.59 20.93 4.86
N GLY A 24 11.06 21.90 4.14
CA GLY A 24 11.04 23.33 4.44
C GLY A 24 12.22 24.03 3.75
N HIS A 25 12.35 23.95 2.43
CA HIS A 25 13.34 24.75 1.67
C HIS A 25 12.64 25.87 0.90
N ASN A 26 12.58 27.05 1.52
CA ASN A 26 12.42 28.33 0.84
C ASN A 26 13.83 28.86 0.51
N HIS A 27 14.06 29.24 -0.74
CA HIS A 27 15.20 30.06 -1.14
C HIS A 27 14.66 31.37 -1.69
N ASP A 28 14.97 32.47 -1.01
CA ASP A 28 14.85 33.83 -1.54
C ASP A 28 16.18 34.57 -1.39
N GLU A 29 16.66 35.03 -2.55
CA GLU A 29 17.39 36.26 -2.88
C GLU A 29 18.57 36.82 -2.06
N ASN A 30 19.65 37.10 -2.81
CA ASN A 30 20.28 38.43 -3.04
C ASN A 30 21.82 38.57 -2.84
N ASN A 31 22.48 38.82 -3.99
CA ASN A 31 23.34 39.98 -4.30
C ASN A 31 24.84 40.02 -3.88
N ARG A 32 25.69 40.07 -4.93
CA ARG A 32 26.95 40.82 -5.18
C ARG A 32 27.94 41.12 -4.03
N ASP A 33 29.23 40.80 -4.22
CA ASP A 33 30.26 41.77 -4.68
C ASP A 33 31.66 41.14 -4.83
N GLU A 34 32.55 41.94 -5.44
CA GLU A 34 33.80 41.68 -6.16
C GLU A 34 35.07 41.29 -5.36
N HIS A 35 36.02 40.71 -6.12
CA HIS A 35 37.49 40.88 -6.10
C HIS A 35 38.42 40.31 -4.99
N ASN A 36 39.17 39.27 -5.42
CA ASN A 36 40.63 39.22 -5.60
C ASN A 36 41.58 39.57 -4.42
N HIS A 37 42.38 38.61 -3.93
CA HIS A 37 43.86 38.63 -3.95
C HIS A 37 44.51 37.44 -3.18
N ALA A 38 45.48 36.82 -3.86
CA ALA A 38 46.79 36.32 -3.38
C ALA A 38 46.94 35.28 -2.24
N ALA A 39 47.39 34.09 -2.65
CA ALA A 39 48.55 33.31 -2.18
C ALA A 39 48.99 33.35 -0.71
N HIS A 40 49.16 32.16 -0.09
CA HIS A 40 50.41 31.78 0.59
C HIS A 40 50.48 30.25 0.87
N ASN A 41 51.60 29.65 0.46
CA ASN A 41 52.14 28.37 0.91
C ASN A 41 52.61 28.49 2.37
N HIS A 42 52.44 27.45 3.19
CA HIS A 42 53.51 26.72 3.91
C HIS A 42 52.97 25.80 5.04
N ASP A 43 53.48 24.57 5.01
CA ASP A 43 53.92 23.68 6.10
C ASP A 43 53.03 23.26 7.29
N ALA A 44 52.99 21.91 7.39
CA ALA A 44 53.17 21.07 8.58
C ALA A 44 52.29 21.30 9.82
N HIS A 45 51.58 20.25 10.25
CA HIS A 45 51.86 19.58 11.54
C HIS A 45 51.01 18.32 11.70
N ALA A 46 51.68 17.24 12.08
CA ALA A 46 51.11 15.96 12.46
C ALA A 46 50.26 16.05 13.74
N ARG A 47 49.03 15.51 13.67
CA ARG A 47 48.26 14.89 14.77
C ARG A 47 47.41 13.81 14.07
N GLY A 48 47.62 12.52 14.27
CA GLY A 48 47.69 11.86 15.57
C GLY A 48 46.28 11.52 16.06
N TYR A 49 45.49 10.76 15.27
CA TYR A 49 44.36 9.99 15.79
C TYR A 49 44.39 8.59 15.21
N ASP A 50 44.73 7.69 16.11
CA ASP A 50 44.64 6.24 16.02
C ASP A 50 43.20 5.85 16.43
N LYS A 51 42.57 5.00 15.61
CA LYS A 51 41.37 4.16 15.86
C LYS A 51 39.95 4.79 15.94
N PRO A 52 38.88 4.00 15.67
CA PRO A 52 38.87 2.56 15.40
C PRO A 52 38.27 2.12 14.05
N LEU A 53 38.63 0.90 13.68
CA LEU A 53 37.82 -0.05 12.91
C LEU A 53 36.35 0.10 13.36
N ILE A 54 35.50 0.65 12.51
CA ILE A 54 34.08 0.38 12.60
C ILE A 54 33.90 -0.89 11.78
N ASP A 55 33.82 -1.98 12.53
CA ASP A 55 33.39 -3.28 12.07
C ASP A 55 32.13 -3.13 11.22
N GLY A 56 32.00 -4.01 10.23
CA GLY A 56 30.89 -4.04 9.28
C GLY A 56 29.57 -3.66 9.95
N ALA A 57 29.01 -2.53 9.52
CA ALA A 57 27.57 -2.40 9.50
C ALA A 57 27.12 -3.43 8.46
N ASP A 58 26.96 -4.65 8.93
CA ASP A 58 26.07 -5.61 8.31
C ASP A 58 24.73 -4.87 8.25
N ASP A 59 24.46 -4.24 7.10
CA ASP A 59 23.13 -3.88 6.65
C ASP A 59 22.34 -5.19 6.44
N GLU A 60 22.24 -6.02 7.48
CA GLU A 60 21.08 -6.87 7.70
C GLU A 60 19.94 -5.92 8.06
N CYS A 61 19.49 -5.19 7.04
CA CYS A 61 18.12 -4.75 6.96
C CYS A 61 17.28 -6.03 6.85
N SER A 62 17.19 -6.74 7.97
CA SER A 62 16.26 -7.83 8.21
C SER A 62 14.90 -7.17 8.15
N CYS A 63 14.37 -7.08 6.93
CA CYS A 63 12.95 -6.92 6.72
C CYS A 63 12.30 -8.17 7.32
N ALA A 64 12.14 -8.14 8.64
CA ALA A 64 11.21 -8.98 9.35
C ALA A 64 9.84 -8.65 8.77
N CYS A 65 9.51 -9.29 7.65
CA CYS A 65 8.14 -9.48 7.25
C CYS A 65 7.54 -10.32 8.38
N SER A 66 7.10 -9.65 9.44
CA SER A 66 6.30 -10.23 10.51
C SER A 66 5.14 -10.93 9.81
N HIS A 67 5.22 -12.24 9.69
CA HIS A 67 4.17 -13.06 9.10
C HIS A 67 3.03 -13.04 10.12
N HIS A 68 2.17 -12.03 10.01
CA HIS A 68 0.95 -12.00 10.79
C HIS A 68 0.06 -13.14 10.28
N PRO A 69 -0.44 -14.04 11.14
CA PRO A 69 -1.34 -15.11 10.70
C PRO A 69 -2.61 -14.55 10.03
N GLU A 70 -2.98 -13.32 10.38
CA GLU A 70 -4.06 -12.55 9.75
C GLU A 70 -3.77 -12.20 8.28
N ASP A 71 -2.48 -12.09 7.88
CA ASP A 71 -2.10 -11.84 6.48
C ASP A 71 -2.35 -13.06 5.60
N GLU A 72 -2.21 -14.29 6.11
CA GLU A 72 -2.49 -15.51 5.33
C GLU A 72 -4.00 -15.69 5.09
N ALA A 73 -4.83 -15.38 6.10
CA ALA A 73 -6.27 -15.35 5.94
C ALA A 73 -6.70 -14.26 4.94
N ALA A 74 -6.15 -13.05 5.06
CA ALA A 74 -6.43 -11.95 4.14
C ALA A 74 -5.97 -12.26 2.71
N LYS A 75 -4.81 -12.88 2.51
CA LYS A 75 -4.34 -13.34 1.19
C LYS A 75 -5.27 -14.37 0.57
N THR A 76 -5.87 -15.24 1.38
CA THR A 76 -6.87 -16.22 0.89
C THR A 76 -8.09 -15.49 0.36
N VAL A 77 -8.60 -14.49 1.08
CA VAL A 77 -9.71 -13.63 0.62
C VAL A 77 -9.33 -12.90 -0.66
N VAL A 78 -8.17 -12.24 -0.71
CA VAL A 78 -7.70 -11.54 -1.91
C VAL A 78 -7.53 -12.49 -3.11
N SER A 79 -7.09 -13.72 -2.88
CA SER A 79 -6.99 -14.73 -3.95
C SER A 79 -8.36 -15.10 -4.51
N GLN A 80 -9.39 -15.17 -3.67
CA GLN A 80 -10.77 -15.40 -4.10
C GLN A 80 -11.29 -14.23 -4.93
N MET A 81 -11.02 -12.99 -4.52
CA MET A 81 -11.35 -11.79 -5.30
C MET A 81 -10.71 -11.83 -6.68
N VAL A 82 -9.44 -12.23 -6.80
CA VAL A 82 -8.76 -12.37 -8.11
C VAL A 82 -9.50 -13.35 -9.02
N LEU A 83 -9.92 -14.51 -8.51
CA LEU A 83 -10.67 -15.49 -9.30
C LEU A 83 -12.02 -14.95 -9.80
N GLN A 84 -12.73 -14.21 -8.95
CA GLN A 84 -14.00 -13.56 -9.34
C GLN A 84 -13.76 -12.49 -10.42
N LEU A 85 -12.72 -11.67 -10.27
CA LEU A 85 -12.39 -10.65 -11.27
C LEU A 85 -11.89 -11.26 -12.58
N ASP A 86 -11.19 -12.39 -12.55
CA ASP A 86 -10.84 -13.14 -13.77
C ASP A 86 -12.09 -13.62 -14.51
N GLU A 87 -13.11 -14.09 -13.77
CA GLU A 87 -14.39 -14.46 -14.37
C GLU A 87 -15.10 -13.25 -14.99
N VAL A 88 -15.11 -12.10 -14.30
CA VAL A 88 -15.65 -10.83 -14.84
C VAL A 88 -14.95 -10.44 -16.15
N ILE A 89 -13.62 -10.53 -16.21
CA ILE A 89 -12.83 -10.22 -17.39
C ILE A 89 -13.15 -11.21 -18.53
N ALA A 90 -13.23 -12.50 -18.22
CA ALA A 90 -13.54 -13.52 -19.22
C ALA A 90 -14.93 -13.31 -19.83
N LEU A 91 -15.94 -13.07 -19.00
CA LEU A 91 -17.32 -12.82 -19.43
C LEU A 91 -17.47 -11.52 -20.22
N SER A 92 -16.75 -10.46 -19.84
CA SER A 92 -16.82 -9.16 -20.50
C SER A 92 -16.02 -9.11 -21.80
N SER A 93 -15.03 -9.99 -22.00
CA SER A 93 -14.12 -9.95 -23.16
C SER A 93 -14.80 -10.18 -24.51
N GLY A 94 -15.78 -11.07 -24.57
CA GLY A 94 -16.44 -11.53 -25.80
C GLY A 94 -17.39 -10.53 -26.47
N PRO A 95 -18.44 -10.05 -25.77
CA PRO A 95 -19.50 -9.26 -26.41
C PRO A 95 -19.00 -7.86 -26.79
N VAL A 96 -19.51 -7.33 -27.90
CA VAL A 96 -19.40 -5.89 -28.20
C VAL A 96 -20.41 -5.08 -27.40
N TYR A 97 -20.22 -3.76 -27.30
CA TYR A 97 -21.07 -2.89 -26.46
C TYR A 97 -22.58 -3.09 -26.68
N GLY A 98 -23.04 -3.12 -27.94
CA GLY A 98 -24.46 -3.32 -28.24
C GLY A 98 -25.01 -4.68 -27.76
N GLU A 99 -24.22 -5.74 -27.86
CA GLU A 99 -24.59 -7.07 -27.37
C GLU A 99 -24.61 -7.14 -25.85
N PHE A 100 -23.67 -6.43 -25.21
CA PHE A 100 -23.62 -6.30 -23.76
C PHE A 100 -24.87 -5.58 -23.23
N ILE A 101 -25.20 -4.41 -23.78
CA ILE A 101 -26.38 -3.62 -23.36
C ILE A 101 -27.69 -4.41 -23.56
N ALA A 102 -27.77 -5.25 -24.59
CA ALA A 102 -28.94 -6.08 -24.85
C ALA A 102 -29.03 -7.36 -23.99
N ASN A 103 -27.99 -7.71 -23.22
CA ASN A 103 -27.92 -8.95 -22.46
C ASN A 103 -27.99 -8.71 -20.95
N GLU A 104 -29.20 -8.55 -20.43
CA GLU A 104 -29.47 -8.34 -19.00
C GLU A 104 -28.94 -9.47 -18.11
N ASN A 105 -28.99 -10.73 -18.59
CA ASN A 105 -28.46 -11.87 -17.83
C ASN A 105 -26.96 -11.77 -17.61
N LEU A 106 -26.21 -11.34 -18.64
CA LEU A 106 -24.78 -11.07 -18.51
C LEU A 106 -24.54 -9.92 -17.52
N GLN A 107 -25.30 -8.83 -17.63
CA GLN A 107 -25.16 -7.68 -16.72
C GLN A 107 -25.41 -8.09 -15.27
N HIS A 108 -26.49 -8.82 -14.98
CA HIS A 108 -26.77 -9.33 -13.62
C HIS A 108 -25.68 -10.26 -13.11
N ARG A 109 -25.18 -11.20 -13.94
CA ARG A 109 -24.09 -12.09 -13.54
C ARG A 109 -22.82 -11.30 -13.17
N LEU A 110 -22.49 -10.25 -13.92
CA LEU A 110 -21.34 -9.41 -13.64
C LEU A 110 -21.53 -8.61 -12.33
N ILE A 111 -22.73 -8.06 -12.09
CA ILE A 111 -23.06 -7.37 -10.84
C ILE A 111 -22.95 -8.31 -9.64
N ASP A 112 -23.45 -9.54 -9.75
CA ASP A 112 -23.35 -10.53 -8.68
C ASP A 112 -21.89 -10.83 -8.31
N LEU A 113 -21.02 -11.01 -9.31
CA LEU A 113 -19.59 -11.23 -9.09
C LEU A 113 -18.93 -10.01 -8.44
N LEU A 114 -19.22 -8.80 -8.93
CA LEU A 114 -18.66 -7.56 -8.36
C LEU A 114 -19.17 -7.30 -6.94
N THR A 115 -20.38 -7.72 -6.62
CA THR A 115 -20.94 -7.64 -5.26
C THR A 115 -20.19 -8.56 -4.31
N GLN A 116 -19.88 -9.79 -4.73
CA GLN A 116 -19.06 -10.70 -3.91
C GLN A 116 -17.66 -10.14 -3.67
N VAL A 117 -17.02 -9.58 -4.69
CA VAL A 117 -15.70 -8.92 -4.55
C VAL A 117 -15.78 -7.76 -3.54
N GLN A 118 -16.85 -6.96 -3.59
CA GLN A 118 -17.05 -5.88 -2.64
C GLN A 118 -17.21 -6.40 -1.20
N GLU A 119 -18.00 -7.45 -0.99
CA GLU A 119 -18.18 -8.07 0.33
C GLU A 119 -16.86 -8.61 0.89
N GLU A 120 -16.07 -9.26 0.03
CA GLU A 120 -14.74 -9.74 0.38
C GLU A 120 -13.80 -8.58 0.73
N ALA A 121 -13.80 -7.49 -0.06
CA ALA A 121 -12.99 -6.30 0.23
C ALA A 121 -13.36 -5.64 1.57
N LEU A 122 -14.66 -5.58 1.90
CA LEU A 122 -15.15 -5.05 3.18
C LEU A 122 -14.77 -5.94 4.38
N SER A 123 -14.61 -7.24 4.16
CA SER A 123 -14.23 -8.20 5.21
C SER A 123 -12.75 -8.10 5.62
N LEU A 124 -11.91 -7.47 4.79
CA LEU A 124 -10.48 -7.36 5.05
C LEU A 124 -10.18 -6.37 6.20
N PRO A 125 -9.23 -6.71 7.10
CA PRO A 125 -8.78 -5.79 8.16
C PRO A 125 -8.22 -4.49 7.59
N ASP A 126 -8.49 -3.36 8.26
CA ASP A 126 -7.98 -2.04 7.84
C ASP A 126 -6.46 -1.99 7.80
N ASP A 127 -5.79 -2.59 8.80
CA ASP A 127 -4.33 -2.65 8.84
C ASP A 127 -3.75 -3.39 7.63
N PHE A 128 -4.42 -4.45 7.15
CA PHE A 128 -4.01 -5.16 5.94
C PHE A 128 -4.13 -4.27 4.70
N LYS A 129 -5.27 -3.60 4.55
CA LYS A 129 -5.55 -2.67 3.43
C LYS A 129 -4.53 -1.52 3.41
N GLN A 130 -4.22 -0.95 4.56
CA GLN A 130 -3.21 0.11 4.71
C GLN A 130 -1.81 -0.37 4.31
N ARG A 131 -1.39 -1.57 4.76
CA ARG A 131 -0.09 -2.15 4.39
C ARG A 131 0.02 -2.52 2.91
N LYS A 132 -1.11 -2.86 2.27
CA LYS A 132 -1.18 -3.30 0.87
C LYS A 132 -1.85 -2.25 -0.02
N SER A 133 -1.37 -1.02 0.02
CA SER A 133 -1.92 0.13 -0.71
C SER A 133 -1.77 0.11 -2.25
N LYS A 134 -1.29 -1.00 -2.83
CA LYS A 134 -1.18 -1.16 -4.30
C LYS A 134 -2.54 -1.27 -4.97
N ALA A 135 -3.52 -1.84 -4.30
CA ALA A 135 -4.89 -1.93 -4.78
C ALA A 135 -5.71 -0.75 -4.26
N ASP A 136 -6.68 -0.31 -5.07
CA ASP A 136 -7.62 0.71 -4.65
C ASP A 136 -8.76 0.05 -3.85
N TRP A 137 -8.56 -0.05 -2.55
CA TRP A 137 -9.53 -0.67 -1.65
C TRP A 137 -10.83 0.11 -1.56
N GLU A 138 -10.79 1.44 -1.70
CA GLU A 138 -11.99 2.27 -1.64
C GLU A 138 -12.86 2.03 -2.88
N PHE A 139 -12.24 1.97 -4.05
CA PHE A 139 -12.91 1.58 -5.28
C PHE A 139 -13.60 0.21 -5.14
N LEU A 140 -12.86 -0.81 -4.67
CA LEU A 140 -13.40 -2.17 -4.51
C LEU A 140 -14.57 -2.23 -3.50
N GLN A 141 -14.50 -1.44 -2.43
CA GLN A 141 -15.57 -1.36 -1.42
C GLN A 141 -16.81 -0.59 -1.89
N THR A 142 -16.69 0.22 -2.95
CA THR A 142 -17.77 1.08 -3.45
C THR A 142 -18.29 0.68 -4.83
N LEU A 143 -17.85 -0.46 -5.38
CA LEU A 143 -18.20 -0.96 -6.71
C LEU A 143 -19.70 -0.89 -7.02
N THR A 144 -20.53 -1.47 -6.15
CA THR A 144 -21.98 -1.53 -6.39
C THR A 144 -22.66 -0.17 -6.33
N ILE A 145 -22.15 0.76 -5.52
CA ILE A 145 -22.65 2.14 -5.43
C ILE A 145 -22.35 2.91 -6.73
N GLN A 146 -21.19 2.65 -7.33
CA GLN A 146 -20.82 3.25 -8.61
C GLN A 146 -21.69 2.72 -9.77
N ILE A 147 -22.06 1.44 -9.73
CA ILE A 147 -22.82 0.77 -10.79
C ILE A 147 -24.33 0.98 -10.66
N THR A 148 -24.84 0.99 -9.43
CA THR A 148 -26.28 0.94 -9.12
C THR A 148 -26.71 2.20 -8.41
N HIS A 149 -27.56 2.98 -9.08
CA HIS A 149 -28.22 4.12 -8.45
C HIS A 149 -29.45 3.64 -7.66
N PRO A 150 -29.63 4.02 -6.39
CA PRO A 150 -30.77 3.60 -5.57
C PRO A 150 -32.13 3.93 -6.20
N GLU A 151 -32.22 5.03 -6.93
CA GLU A 151 -33.48 5.52 -7.53
C GLU A 151 -33.68 5.08 -8.99
N PHE A 152 -32.58 4.85 -9.73
CA PHE A 152 -32.64 4.62 -11.19
C PHE A 152 -32.24 3.18 -11.57
N GLY A 153 -31.81 2.38 -10.60
CA GLY A 153 -31.29 1.04 -10.84
C GLY A 153 -29.87 1.08 -11.41
N MET A 154 -29.49 0.00 -12.05
CA MET A 154 -28.15 -0.15 -12.63
C MET A 154 -28.03 0.64 -13.94
N ASN A 155 -26.89 1.33 -14.10
CA ASN A 155 -26.50 1.94 -15.36
C ASN A 155 -25.60 0.96 -16.15
N PRO A 156 -26.07 0.39 -17.27
CA PRO A 156 -25.32 -0.60 -18.01
C PRO A 156 -24.11 0.01 -18.73
N GLU A 157 -24.14 1.31 -19.05
CA GLU A 157 -22.98 2.01 -19.63
C GLU A 157 -21.85 2.10 -18.60
N THR A 158 -22.19 2.49 -17.36
CA THR A 158 -21.23 2.53 -16.26
C THR A 158 -20.66 1.16 -15.95
N LEU A 159 -21.51 0.12 -15.91
CA LEU A 159 -21.05 -1.26 -15.70
C LEU A 159 -20.06 -1.67 -16.80
N TRP A 160 -20.37 -1.36 -18.07
CA TRP A 160 -19.48 -1.65 -19.19
C TRP A 160 -18.10 -0.99 -19.03
N ASP A 161 -18.06 0.28 -18.69
CA ASP A 161 -16.80 1.01 -18.51
C ASP A 161 -15.97 0.42 -17.37
N ILE A 162 -16.62 0.12 -16.23
CA ILE A 162 -15.96 -0.50 -15.08
C ILE A 162 -15.35 -1.85 -15.46
N VAL A 163 -16.12 -2.75 -16.09
CA VAL A 163 -15.62 -4.10 -16.41
C VAL A 163 -14.56 -4.12 -17.51
N ARG A 164 -14.51 -3.10 -18.36
CA ARG A 164 -13.53 -2.99 -19.45
C ARG A 164 -12.26 -2.24 -19.06
N LEU A 165 -12.35 -1.27 -18.16
CA LEU A 165 -11.25 -0.35 -17.85
C LEU A 165 -10.70 -0.58 -16.44
N GLU A 166 -11.57 -0.54 -15.44
CA GLU A 166 -11.14 -0.54 -14.03
C GLU A 166 -10.85 -1.95 -13.51
N ILE A 167 -11.73 -2.92 -13.80
CA ILE A 167 -11.59 -4.28 -13.29
C ILE A 167 -10.27 -4.96 -13.72
N PRO A 168 -9.82 -4.88 -14.99
CA PRO A 168 -8.53 -5.44 -15.38
C PRO A 168 -7.35 -4.82 -14.62
N PHE A 169 -7.42 -3.52 -14.31
CA PHE A 169 -6.40 -2.84 -13.53
C PHE A 169 -6.39 -3.33 -12.08
N GLN A 170 -7.56 -3.40 -11.42
CA GLN A 170 -7.67 -3.87 -10.04
C GLN A 170 -7.26 -5.33 -9.90
N ASN A 171 -7.69 -6.21 -10.81
CA ASN A 171 -7.28 -7.62 -10.85
C ASN A 171 -5.75 -7.76 -10.85
N LYS A 172 -5.07 -6.96 -11.69
CA LYS A 172 -3.61 -6.94 -11.73
C LYS A 172 -2.99 -6.49 -10.40
N MET A 173 -3.55 -5.47 -9.75
CA MET A 173 -3.05 -4.99 -8.46
C MET A 173 -3.23 -6.03 -7.35
N LEU A 174 -4.39 -6.69 -7.31
CA LEU A 174 -4.65 -7.79 -6.38
C LEU A 174 -3.73 -8.99 -6.65
N GLY A 175 -3.47 -9.32 -7.91
CA GLY A 175 -2.51 -10.36 -8.28
C GLY A 175 -1.09 -10.07 -7.79
N ILE A 176 -0.67 -8.79 -7.77
CA ILE A 176 0.62 -8.40 -7.16
C ILE A 176 0.59 -8.58 -5.64
N ILE A 177 -0.54 -8.40 -4.97
CA ILE A 177 -0.65 -8.60 -3.52
C ILE A 177 -0.55 -10.10 -3.18
N VAL A 178 -1.18 -10.97 -3.96
CA VAL A 178 -1.11 -12.43 -3.80
C VAL A 178 0.30 -12.94 -4.07
N ASN A 179 0.91 -12.52 -5.19
CA ASN A 179 2.21 -13.05 -5.63
C ASN A 179 3.42 -12.30 -5.03
N GLY A 180 3.24 -11.06 -4.57
CA GLY A 180 4.30 -10.15 -4.14
C GLY A 180 4.74 -10.30 -2.68
N CYS A 181 4.37 -11.39 -2.00
CA CYS A 181 5.03 -11.82 -0.76
C CYS A 181 6.17 -12.82 -1.00
N SER A 182 6.50 -13.15 -2.25
CA SER A 182 7.68 -13.93 -2.59
C SER A 182 8.87 -13.01 -2.84
N HIS A 183 9.50 -12.50 -1.77
CA HIS A 183 10.93 -12.18 -1.81
C HIS A 183 11.68 -13.49 -1.52
N GLU A 184 11.67 -14.39 -2.49
CA GLU A 184 12.50 -15.58 -2.50
C GLU A 184 12.94 -15.80 -3.94
N GLN A 185 14.13 -15.28 -4.28
CA GLN A 185 15.24 -15.97 -4.95
C GLN A 185 16.37 -14.99 -5.28
#